data_AF-A0A533VVA8-F1
#
_entry.id   AF-A0A533VVA8-F1
#
_cell.length_a   1.000
_cell.length_b   1.000
_cell.length_c   1.000
_cell.angle_alpha   90.00
_cell.angle_beta   90.00
_cell.angle_gamma   90.00
#
_symmetry.space_group_name_H-M   'P 1'
#
loop_
_entity.id
_entity.type
_entity.pdbx_description
1 polymer ?
#
loop_
_entity_poly.entity_id
_entity_poly.type
_entity_poly.pdbx_seq_one_letter_code
_entity_poly.pdbx_strand_id
1 'polypeptide(L)'
;MRGWILDLYPGNPGEMVVWLKLENGAVRRLLDRWSPSIFVASDDGHELARLGGHRLIEPEVLGSRLVGKVEQITDQAKSEVLELQVRDAKKTQLLARRIEGLGPFGLYRIYNADVPPAQTYLYERDLFPLAYCEVSEVGQRLEWRLHDDDWSYDYAIPELRETKVEVEVEREGRIARNTDTIRCVKLTSRGEELVIETGSEGEK
;
A
#
# COMPACT_ATOMS: atom_id res chain seq x y z
N MET A 1 17.26 12.51 -5.77
CA MET A 1 17.38 11.38 -6.73
C MET A 1 16.22 11.46 -7.71
N ARG A 2 16.38 11.06 -8.97
CA ARG A 2 15.30 11.10 -9.98
C ARG A 2 15.01 9.72 -10.56
N GLY A 3 13.74 9.42 -10.80
CA GLY A 3 13.31 8.12 -11.28
C GLY A 3 11.80 7.91 -11.25
N TRP A 4 11.38 6.67 -11.43
CA TRP A 4 9.98 6.25 -11.46
C TRP A 4 9.63 5.40 -10.24
N ILE A 5 8.45 5.65 -9.66
CA ILE A 5 7.93 4.86 -8.53
C ILE A 5 7.55 3.47 -9.03
N LEU A 6 8.36 2.46 -8.72
CA LEU A 6 8.18 1.11 -9.23
C LEU A 6 7.18 0.30 -8.40
N ASP A 7 7.31 0.36 -7.08
CA ASP A 7 6.46 -0.35 -6.13
C ASP A 7 6.55 0.29 -4.75
N LEU A 8 5.55 0.06 -3.91
CA LEU A 8 5.54 0.53 -2.52
C LEU A 8 4.66 -0.34 -1.63
N TYR A 9 5.08 -0.50 -0.37
CA TYR A 9 4.33 -1.30 0.60
C TYR A 9 4.68 -0.90 2.05
N PRO A 10 3.77 -1.13 3.01
CA PRO A 10 4.04 -0.88 4.42
C PRO A 10 5.23 -1.67 4.97
N GLY A 11 6.17 -0.97 5.60
CA GLY A 11 7.35 -1.51 6.26
C GLY A 11 7.07 -1.97 7.70
N ASN A 12 7.91 -1.55 8.64
CA ASN A 12 7.57 -1.65 10.06
C ASN A 12 6.44 -0.67 10.40
N PRO A 13 5.84 -0.75 11.61
CA PRO A 13 4.86 0.24 12.04
C PRO A 13 5.38 1.68 11.87
N GLY A 14 4.58 2.53 11.21
CA GLY A 14 4.95 3.92 10.91
C GLY A 14 5.90 4.10 9.73
N GLU A 15 6.08 3.09 8.87
CA GLU A 15 6.95 3.14 7.70
C GLU A 15 6.23 2.76 6.39
N MET A 16 6.58 3.47 5.32
CA MET A 16 6.34 3.07 3.93
C MET A 16 7.68 2.76 3.26
N VAL A 17 7.77 1.61 2.61
CA VAL A 17 8.89 1.28 1.72
C VAL A 17 8.51 1.70 0.31
N VAL A 18 9.41 2.41 -0.37
CA VAL A 18 9.22 2.80 -1.77
C VAL A 18 10.41 2.32 -2.60
N TRP A 19 10.13 1.64 -3.70
CA TRP A 19 11.13 1.23 -4.68
C TRP A 19 11.14 2.22 -5.84
N LEU A 20 12.28 2.89 -6.03
CA LEU A 20 12.48 3.86 -7.10
C LEU A 20 13.40 3.28 -8.17
N LYS A 21 12.93 3.24 -9.42
CA LYS A 21 13.76 2.94 -10.60
C LYS A 21 14.44 4.23 -11.03
N LEU A 22 15.76 4.33 -10.90
CA LEU A 22 16.52 5.51 -11.28
C LEU A 22 16.73 5.59 -12.80
N GLU A 23 16.99 6.81 -13.28
CA GLU A 23 17.32 7.10 -14.69
C GLU A 23 18.54 6.32 -15.19
N ASN A 24 19.51 6.04 -14.32
CA ASN A 24 20.69 5.24 -14.65
C ASN A 24 20.43 3.72 -14.67
N GLY A 25 19.17 3.29 -14.57
CA GLY A 25 18.76 1.89 -14.58
C GLY A 25 18.82 1.17 -13.23
N ALA A 26 19.47 1.76 -12.22
CA ALA A 26 19.52 1.18 -10.86
C ALA A 26 18.16 1.24 -10.16
N VAL A 27 17.96 0.37 -9.17
CA VAL A 27 16.75 0.34 -8.35
C VAL A 27 17.13 0.63 -6.90
N ARG A 28 16.47 1.59 -6.27
CA ARG A 28 16.73 2.02 -4.89
C ARG A 28 15.53 1.74 -4.02
N ARG A 29 15.78 1.09 -2.88
CA ARG A 29 14.83 0.98 -1.79
C ARG A 29 14.95 2.21 -0.89
N LEU A 30 13.85 2.91 -0.70
CA LEU A 30 13.71 4.09 0.15
C LEU A 30 12.74 3.79 1.29
N LEU A 31 12.87 4.53 2.39
CA LEU A 31 12.03 4.39 3.57
C LEU A 31 11.47 5.75 3.95
N ASP A 32 10.15 5.85 4.06
CA ASP A 32 9.45 7.04 4.53
C ASP A 32 8.76 6.77 5.85
N ARG A 33 8.91 7.68 6.82
CA ARG A 33 8.13 7.66 8.05
C ARG A 33 6.71 8.12 7.75
N TRP A 34 5.78 7.18 7.74
CA TRP A 34 4.41 7.40 7.33
C TRP A 34 3.44 6.48 8.07
N SER A 35 2.30 7.05 8.46
CA SER A 35 1.19 6.37 9.12
C SER A 35 -0.12 6.88 8.51
N PRO A 36 -0.98 6.00 7.96
CA PRO A 36 -2.24 6.42 7.36
C PRO A 36 -3.24 6.85 8.43
N SER A 37 -4.23 7.63 8.03
CA SER A 37 -5.40 7.94 8.85
C SER A 37 -6.65 7.23 8.33
N ILE A 38 -7.53 6.83 9.24
CA ILE A 38 -8.94 6.56 8.95
C ILE A 38 -9.79 7.66 9.55
N PHE A 39 -11.02 7.81 9.04
CA PHE A 39 -11.95 8.83 9.52
C PHE A 39 -13.21 8.16 10.03
N VAL A 40 -13.71 8.63 11.18
CA VAL A 40 -14.91 8.10 11.80
C VAL A 40 -15.90 9.24 12.01
N ALA A 41 -17.09 9.10 11.44
CA ALA A 41 -18.21 9.99 11.69
C ALA A 41 -19.23 9.33 12.62
N SER A 42 -19.98 10.18 13.33
CA SER A 42 -21.11 9.79 14.16
C SER A 42 -22.08 10.96 14.22
N ASP A 43 -23.37 10.67 14.40
CA ASP A 43 -24.38 11.72 14.57
C ASP A 43 -24.28 12.36 15.97
N ASP A 44 -23.55 11.75 16.91
CA ASP A 44 -23.27 12.29 18.24
C ASP A 44 -21.78 12.65 18.41
N GLY A 45 -21.48 13.93 18.57
CA GLY A 45 -20.11 14.41 18.83
C GLY A 45 -19.50 13.88 20.13
N HIS A 46 -20.31 13.53 21.15
CA HIS A 46 -19.80 12.91 22.37
C HIS A 46 -19.24 11.51 22.10
N GLU A 47 -19.81 10.79 21.14
CA GLU A 47 -19.35 9.47 20.73
C GLU A 47 -18.00 9.54 20.03
N LEU A 48 -17.75 10.59 19.23
CA LEU A 48 -16.44 10.84 18.65
C LEU A 48 -15.40 11.17 19.72
N ALA A 49 -15.74 12.04 20.68
CA ALA A 49 -14.85 12.37 21.79
C ALA A 49 -14.52 11.14 22.65
N ARG A 50 -15.52 10.30 22.93
CA ARG A 50 -15.36 9.04 23.67
C ARG A 50 -14.47 8.06 22.92
N LEU A 51 -14.68 7.91 21.61
CA LEU A 51 -13.89 7.01 20.77
C LEU A 51 -12.42 7.40 20.74
N GLY A 52 -12.11 8.71 20.65
CA GLY A 52 -10.73 9.22 20.56
C GLY A 52 -9.81 8.85 21.73
N GLY A 53 -10.38 8.49 22.89
CA GLY A 53 -9.65 8.01 24.08
C GLY A 53 -9.95 6.56 24.47
N HIS A 54 -10.58 5.78 23.58
CA HIS A 54 -11.07 4.45 23.92
C HIS A 54 -9.95 3.40 24.00
N ARG A 55 -9.80 2.73 25.16
CA ARG A 55 -8.73 1.76 25.44
C ARG A 55 -8.61 0.61 24.44
N LEU A 56 -9.72 0.18 23.83
CA LEU A 56 -9.70 -0.93 22.85
C LEU A 56 -9.05 -0.57 21.50
N ILE A 57 -8.92 0.72 21.18
CA ILE A 57 -8.29 1.18 19.93
C ILE A 57 -6.92 1.82 20.16
N GLU A 58 -6.62 2.21 21.40
CA GLU A 58 -5.35 2.84 21.80
C GLU A 58 -4.10 2.11 21.27
N PRO A 59 -3.99 0.77 21.30
CA PRO A 59 -2.77 0.10 20.83
C PRO A 59 -2.47 0.32 19.34
N GLU A 60 -3.49 0.56 18.53
CA GLU A 60 -3.41 0.72 17.08
C GLU A 60 -3.40 2.19 16.64
N VAL A 61 -3.63 3.13 17.56
CA VAL A 61 -3.72 4.57 17.27
C VAL A 61 -2.46 5.28 17.76
N LEU A 62 -1.94 6.21 16.94
CA LEU A 62 -0.85 7.12 17.30
C LEU A 62 -1.37 8.45 17.83
N GLY A 63 -2.50 8.90 17.30
CA GLY A 63 -3.13 10.15 17.69
C GLY A 63 -4.53 10.24 17.10
N SER A 64 -5.34 11.09 17.72
CA SER A 64 -6.70 11.37 17.29
C SER A 64 -6.94 12.88 17.29
N ARG A 65 -7.73 13.37 16.34
CA ARG A 65 -8.17 14.77 16.29
C ARG A 65 -9.47 14.92 15.52
N LEU A 66 -10.25 15.94 15.86
CA LEU A 66 -11.45 16.30 15.11
C LEU A 66 -11.05 17.13 13.88
N VAL A 67 -11.63 16.82 12.73
CA VAL A 67 -11.37 17.49 11.44
C VAL A 67 -12.66 17.65 10.65
N GLY A 68 -12.74 18.69 9.81
CA GLY A 68 -13.86 18.88 8.89
C GLY A 68 -13.68 18.07 7.59
N LYS A 69 -14.62 17.19 7.27
CA LYS A 69 -14.67 16.39 6.02
C LYS A 69 -16.05 16.43 5.38
N VAL A 70 -16.11 16.23 4.07
CA VAL A 70 -17.36 16.01 3.34
C VAL A 70 -17.63 14.51 3.38
N GLU A 71 -18.71 14.07 4.03
CA GLU A 71 -19.02 12.64 4.21
C GLU A 71 -19.65 12.04 2.95
N GLN A 72 -20.56 12.78 2.30
CA GLN A 72 -21.25 12.36 1.09
C GLN A 72 -21.01 13.34 -0.04
N ILE A 73 -21.00 12.83 -1.28
CA ILE A 73 -20.81 13.64 -2.49
C ILE A 73 -21.89 14.73 -2.62
N THR A 74 -23.08 14.49 -2.05
CA THR A 74 -24.21 15.42 -2.05
C THR A 74 -24.16 16.47 -0.95
N ASP A 75 -23.26 16.35 0.02
CA ASP A 75 -23.19 17.28 1.14
C ASP A 75 -22.67 18.63 0.68
N GLN A 76 -23.36 19.69 1.09
CA GLN A 76 -22.99 21.07 0.76
C GLN A 76 -22.02 21.69 1.77
N ALA A 77 -21.81 21.01 2.91
CA ALA A 77 -20.97 21.47 4.00
C ALA A 77 -20.15 20.31 4.57
N LYS A 78 -19.07 20.65 5.29
CA LYS A 78 -18.26 19.66 5.99
C LYS A 78 -18.89 19.30 7.33
N SER A 79 -18.94 18.01 7.64
CA SER A 79 -19.19 17.49 8.98
C SER A 79 -17.89 17.42 9.78
N GLU A 80 -18.00 17.49 11.10
CA GLU A 80 -16.90 17.16 12.00
C GLU A 80 -16.77 15.63 12.12
N VAL A 81 -15.57 15.11 11.87
CA VAL A 81 -15.27 13.68 11.97
C VAL A 81 -14.00 13.48 12.81
N LEU A 82 -13.86 12.31 13.41
CA LEU A 82 -12.66 11.92 14.13
C LEU A 82 -11.64 11.31 13.17
N GLU A 83 -10.50 11.96 12.99
CA GLU A 83 -9.33 11.37 12.35
C GLU A 83 -8.57 10.51 13.37
N LEU A 84 -8.31 9.26 13.01
CA LEU A 84 -7.50 8.33 13.78
C LEU A 84 -6.26 7.96 12.97
N GLN A 85 -5.09 8.43 13.41
CA GLN A 85 -3.82 8.06 12.78
C GLN A 85 -3.42 6.66 13.23
N VAL A 86 -3.31 5.73 12.28
CA VAL A 86 -3.05 4.32 12.53
C VAL A 86 -1.55 4.08 12.67
N ARG A 87 -1.16 3.40 13.75
CA ARG A 87 0.25 3.09 14.08
C ARG A 87 0.91 2.19 13.05
N ASP A 88 0.20 1.15 12.62
CA ASP A 88 0.66 0.21 11.62
C ASP A 88 -0.39 0.15 10.50
N ALA A 89 0.00 0.55 9.29
CA ALA A 89 -0.88 0.54 8.13
C ALA A 89 -1.45 -0.86 7.82
N LYS A 90 -0.76 -1.93 8.24
CA LYS A 90 -1.24 -3.32 8.11
C LYS A 90 -2.40 -3.65 9.06
N LYS A 91 -2.67 -2.79 10.06
CA LYS A 91 -3.71 -2.97 11.08
C LYS A 91 -4.95 -2.10 10.86
N THR A 92 -5.00 -1.32 9.79
CA THR A 92 -6.14 -0.43 9.49
C THR A 92 -7.48 -1.15 9.50
N GLN A 93 -7.60 -2.30 8.82
CA GLN A 93 -8.84 -3.08 8.81
C GLN A 93 -9.17 -3.69 10.18
N LEU A 94 -8.16 -4.07 10.97
CA LEU A 94 -8.37 -4.58 12.33
C LEU A 94 -8.95 -3.49 13.23
N LEU A 95 -8.39 -2.27 13.14
CA LEU A 95 -8.88 -1.10 13.88
C LEU A 95 -10.33 -0.79 13.49
N ALA A 96 -10.65 -0.76 12.20
CA ALA A 96 -12.01 -0.50 11.74
C ALA A 96 -13.03 -1.52 12.30
N ARG A 97 -12.72 -2.82 12.22
CA ARG A 97 -13.57 -3.87 12.80
C ARG A 97 -13.77 -3.73 14.31
N ARG A 98 -12.73 -3.28 15.03
CA ARG A 98 -12.88 -3.01 16.48
C ARG A 98 -13.83 -1.86 16.73
N ILE A 99 -13.72 -0.77 15.97
CA ILE A 99 -14.59 0.41 16.09
C ILE A 99 -16.05 0.01 15.80
N GLU A 100 -16.30 -0.76 14.73
CA GLU A 100 -17.64 -1.27 14.40
C GLU A 100 -18.25 -2.09 15.54
N GLY A 101 -17.43 -2.86 16.27
CA GLY A 101 -17.86 -3.67 17.40
C GLY A 101 -18.14 -2.92 18.71
N LEU A 102 -17.86 -1.61 18.78
CA LEU A 102 -18.05 -0.82 20.01
C LEU A 102 -19.51 -0.36 20.22
N GLY A 103 -20.38 -0.50 19.23
CA GLY A 103 -21.75 -0.04 19.32
C GLY A 103 -22.68 -0.69 18.30
N PRO A 104 -23.95 -0.27 18.27
CA PRO A 104 -24.90 -0.74 17.28
C PRO A 104 -24.47 -0.32 15.87
N PHE A 105 -24.95 -1.08 14.88
CA PHE A 105 -24.74 -0.74 13.47
C PHE A 105 -25.18 0.70 13.18
N GLY A 106 -24.31 1.45 12.49
CA GLY A 106 -24.55 2.86 12.13
C GLY A 106 -24.12 3.89 13.17
N LEU A 107 -23.74 3.48 14.40
CA LEU A 107 -23.20 4.42 15.40
C LEU A 107 -21.94 5.12 14.89
N TYR A 108 -21.03 4.33 14.31
CA TYR A 108 -19.80 4.81 13.70
C TYR A 108 -19.81 4.50 12.21
N ARG A 109 -19.66 5.53 11.40
CA ARG A 109 -19.41 5.41 9.95
C ARG A 109 -17.92 5.58 9.72
N ILE A 110 -17.29 4.55 9.18
CA ILE A 110 -15.83 4.50 9.03
C ILE A 110 -15.47 4.69 7.56
N TYR A 111 -14.52 5.58 7.30
CA TYR A 111 -14.06 5.95 5.97
C TYR A 111 -12.56 5.70 5.83
N ASN A 112 -12.13 5.44 4.59
CA ASN A 112 -10.74 5.17 4.19
C ASN A 112 -10.09 3.97 4.89
N ALA A 113 -10.87 3.10 5.53
CA ALA A 113 -10.34 1.92 6.22
C ALA A 113 -10.01 0.74 5.30
N ASP A 114 -10.56 0.76 4.08
CA ASP A 114 -10.43 -0.28 3.06
C ASP A 114 -9.56 0.15 1.87
N VAL A 115 -9.07 1.39 1.86
CA VAL A 115 -8.11 1.85 0.86
C VAL A 115 -6.75 1.19 1.12
N PRO A 116 -6.15 0.49 0.13
CA PRO A 116 -4.84 -0.12 0.27
C PRO A 116 -3.77 0.90 0.71
N PRO A 117 -2.88 0.57 1.67
CA PRO A 117 -1.90 1.53 2.16
C PRO A 117 -1.01 2.18 1.10
N ALA A 118 -0.61 1.42 0.08
CA ALA A 118 0.15 1.95 -1.06
C ALA A 118 -0.63 3.05 -1.79
N GLN A 119 -1.93 2.82 -2.03
CA GLN A 119 -2.79 3.77 -2.70
C GLN A 119 -3.04 5.02 -1.84
N THR A 120 -3.31 4.87 -0.54
CA THR A 120 -3.42 6.00 0.39
C THR A 120 -2.16 6.85 0.41
N TYR A 121 -0.98 6.22 0.47
CA TYR A 121 0.30 6.93 0.48
C TYR A 121 0.50 7.81 -0.76
N LEU A 122 0.15 7.28 -1.94
CA LEU A 122 0.23 7.98 -3.21
C LEU A 122 -0.76 9.16 -3.26
N TYR A 123 -2.01 8.93 -2.87
CA TYR A 123 -3.05 9.97 -2.82
C TYR A 123 -2.69 11.14 -1.90
N GLU A 124 -2.13 10.86 -0.72
CA GLU A 124 -1.72 11.90 0.23
C GLU A 124 -0.57 12.78 -0.28
N ARG A 125 0.14 12.34 -1.32
CA ARG A 125 1.33 13.01 -1.88
C ARG A 125 1.11 13.48 -3.32
N ASP A 126 -0.10 13.35 -3.85
CA ASP A 126 -0.41 13.61 -5.26
C ASP A 126 0.55 12.87 -6.22
N LEU A 127 0.82 11.60 -5.91
CA LEU A 127 1.66 10.71 -6.71
C LEU A 127 0.80 9.58 -7.31
N PHE A 128 1.36 8.89 -8.30
CA PHE A 128 0.74 7.71 -8.92
C PHE A 128 1.80 6.64 -9.25
N PRO A 129 1.39 5.39 -9.50
CA PRO A 129 2.32 4.33 -9.88
C PRO A 129 3.08 4.70 -11.15
N LEU A 130 4.37 4.38 -11.19
CA LEU A 130 5.28 4.74 -12.30
C LEU A 130 5.43 6.23 -12.58
N ALA A 131 4.96 7.13 -11.69
CA ALA A 131 5.20 8.56 -11.86
C ALA A 131 6.70 8.88 -11.88
N TYR A 132 7.13 9.66 -12.88
CA TYR A 132 8.48 10.22 -12.90
C TYR A 132 8.60 11.38 -11.89
N CYS A 133 9.53 11.26 -10.95
CA CYS A 133 9.65 12.19 -9.84
C CYS A 133 11.10 12.37 -9.36
N GLU A 134 11.33 13.48 -8.69
CA GLU A 134 12.50 13.75 -7.88
C GLU A 134 12.17 13.51 -6.40
N VAL A 135 13.02 12.76 -5.70
CA VAL A 135 12.87 12.48 -4.26
C VAL A 135 14.10 12.90 -3.48
N SER A 136 13.87 13.48 -2.30
CA SER A 136 14.89 13.84 -1.32
C SER A 136 14.61 13.16 0.02
N GLU A 137 15.66 12.60 0.64
CA GLU A 137 15.59 12.03 1.99
C GLU A 137 15.89 13.14 3.01
N VAL A 138 14.86 13.59 3.74
CA VAL A 138 14.98 14.65 4.77
C VAL A 138 14.68 14.04 6.13
N GLY A 139 15.75 13.70 6.86
CA GLY A 139 15.65 12.97 8.12
C GLY A 139 15.07 11.57 7.91
N GLN A 140 13.88 11.30 8.44
CA GLN A 140 13.16 10.03 8.27
C GLN A 140 12.02 10.13 7.24
N ARG A 141 11.93 11.22 6.48
CA ARG A 141 10.85 11.46 5.53
C ARG A 141 11.34 11.56 4.10
N LEU A 142 10.46 11.24 3.17
CA LEU A 142 10.66 11.47 1.74
C LEU A 142 9.90 12.72 1.30
N GLU A 143 10.61 13.64 0.67
CA GLU A 143 10.03 14.80 -0.01
C GLU A 143 10.04 14.55 -1.51
N TRP A 144 8.89 14.76 -2.15
CA TRP A 144 8.66 14.44 -3.55
C TRP A 144 8.43 15.70 -4.36
N ARG A 145 8.96 15.70 -5.59
CA ARG A 145 8.61 16.65 -6.65
C ARG A 145 8.23 15.84 -7.88
N LEU A 146 6.96 15.88 -8.23
CA LEU A 146 6.43 15.23 -9.43
C LEU A 146 6.94 15.95 -10.69
N HIS A 147 7.38 15.17 -11.67
CA HIS A 147 7.84 15.65 -12.98
C HIS A 147 7.02 15.04 -14.12
N ASP A 148 5.86 14.50 -13.78
CA ASP A 148 4.97 13.77 -14.66
C ASP A 148 3.55 14.34 -14.55
N ASP A 149 2.71 14.01 -15.51
CA ASP A 149 1.32 14.45 -15.58
C ASP A 149 0.46 13.25 -15.98
N ASP A 150 -0.51 12.90 -15.14
CA ASP A 150 -1.40 11.75 -15.33
C ASP A 150 -2.32 11.91 -16.55
N TRP A 151 -2.42 13.12 -17.11
CA TRP A 151 -3.14 13.41 -18.36
C TRP A 151 -2.23 13.50 -19.59
N SER A 152 -0.90 13.40 -19.41
CA SER A 152 0.04 13.47 -20.51
C SER A 152 -0.02 12.20 -21.36
N TYR A 153 -0.01 12.37 -22.68
CA TYR A 153 0.14 11.27 -23.64
C TYR A 153 1.61 10.93 -23.93
N ASP A 154 2.52 11.86 -23.63
CA ASP A 154 3.96 11.77 -23.94
C ASP A 154 4.79 11.50 -22.67
N TYR A 155 4.37 10.52 -21.86
CA TYR A 155 5.08 10.16 -20.64
C TYR A 155 6.30 9.27 -20.92
N ALA A 156 7.37 9.47 -20.15
CA ALA A 156 8.57 8.67 -20.25
C ALA A 156 8.39 7.34 -19.50
N ILE A 157 8.60 6.22 -20.18
CA ILE A 157 8.51 4.88 -19.58
C ILE A 157 9.91 4.44 -19.12
N PRO A 158 10.08 3.96 -17.87
CA PRO A 158 11.37 3.44 -17.43
C PRO A 158 11.78 2.21 -18.23
N GLU A 159 13.08 2.00 -18.44
CA GLU A 159 13.59 0.74 -18.97
C GLU A 159 13.41 -0.39 -17.93
N LEU A 160 12.32 -1.13 -18.07
CA LEU A 160 11.99 -2.27 -17.23
C LEU A 160 12.71 -3.54 -17.73
N ARG A 161 12.95 -4.46 -16.79
CA ARG A 161 13.45 -5.80 -17.07
C ARG A 161 12.35 -6.78 -16.71
N GLU A 162 12.06 -7.70 -17.63
CA GLU A 162 11.04 -8.72 -17.47
C GLU A 162 11.68 -10.11 -17.51
N THR A 163 11.13 -11.02 -16.69
CA THR A 163 11.41 -12.45 -16.75
C THR A 163 10.08 -13.18 -16.63
N LYS A 164 9.76 -14.01 -17.63
CA LYS A 164 8.61 -14.91 -17.60
C LYS A 164 8.98 -16.17 -16.81
N VAL A 165 8.13 -16.57 -15.88
CA VAL A 165 8.28 -17.80 -15.09
C VAL A 165 7.13 -18.75 -15.41
N GLU A 166 7.43 -19.96 -15.85
CA GLU A 166 6.46 -21.03 -16.10
C GLU A 166 6.80 -22.24 -15.22
N VAL A 167 5.79 -22.79 -14.55
CA VAL A 167 5.96 -23.93 -13.64
C VAL A 167 5.13 -25.10 -14.17
N GLU A 168 5.81 -26.22 -14.42
CA GLU A 168 5.16 -27.49 -14.74
C GLU A 168 5.17 -28.39 -13.50
N VAL A 169 4.07 -29.09 -13.27
CA VAL A 169 3.91 -30.00 -12.12
C VAL A 169 3.63 -31.43 -12.59
N GLU A 170 4.01 -32.39 -11.77
CA GLU A 170 3.65 -33.80 -11.93
C GLU A 170 2.21 -34.03 -11.47
N ARG A 171 1.27 -33.92 -12.41
CA ARG A 171 -0.16 -34.02 -12.11
C ARG A 171 -0.54 -35.48 -11.83
N GLU A 172 -1.04 -35.76 -10.63
CA GLU A 172 -1.61 -37.07 -10.30
C GLU A 172 -3.07 -37.21 -10.77
N GLY A 173 -3.77 -36.09 -10.99
CA GLY A 173 -5.17 -36.04 -11.42
C GLY A 173 -5.42 -35.19 -12.66
N ARG A 174 -6.69 -35.05 -13.06
CA ARG A 174 -7.10 -34.20 -14.20
C ARG A 174 -6.79 -32.72 -14.00
N ILE A 175 -6.78 -32.25 -12.75
CA ILE A 175 -6.50 -30.87 -12.36
C ILE A 175 -5.31 -30.91 -11.42
N ALA A 176 -4.35 -30.02 -11.65
CA ALA A 176 -3.19 -29.86 -10.79
C ALA A 176 -3.60 -29.45 -9.37
N ARG A 177 -2.97 -30.04 -8.37
CA ARG A 177 -3.14 -29.70 -6.95
C ARG A 177 -1.94 -28.92 -6.44
N ASN A 178 -2.13 -28.14 -5.39
CA ASN A 178 -1.02 -27.47 -4.70
C ASN A 178 -0.08 -28.46 -3.96
N THR A 179 -0.45 -29.73 -3.90
CA THR A 179 0.36 -30.83 -3.37
C THR A 179 1.17 -31.55 -4.45
N ASP A 180 0.90 -31.29 -5.74
CA ASP A 180 1.62 -31.94 -6.83
C ASP A 180 3.06 -31.41 -6.87
N THR A 181 4.03 -32.30 -7.06
CA THR A 181 5.45 -31.94 -7.11
C THR A 181 5.74 -31.10 -8.34
N ILE A 182 6.56 -30.06 -8.18
CA ILE A 182 7.08 -29.28 -9.32
C ILE A 182 7.99 -30.21 -10.14
N ARG A 183 7.68 -30.34 -11.42
CA ARG A 183 8.47 -31.08 -12.40
C ARG A 183 9.60 -30.23 -12.95
N CYS A 184 9.27 -29.02 -13.39
CA CYS A 184 10.26 -28.07 -13.87
C CYS A 184 9.79 -26.62 -13.72
N VAL A 185 10.77 -25.73 -13.66
CA VAL A 185 10.58 -24.28 -13.72
C VAL A 185 11.34 -23.76 -14.93
N LYS A 186 10.63 -23.08 -15.83
CA LYS A 186 11.21 -22.41 -17.00
C LYS A 186 11.24 -20.92 -16.75
N LEU A 187 12.41 -20.32 -16.96
CA LEU A 187 12.65 -18.89 -16.85
C LEU A 187 13.04 -18.37 -18.23
N THR A 188 12.29 -17.41 -18.76
CA THR A 188 12.61 -16.76 -20.03
C THR A 188 12.87 -15.28 -19.78
N SER A 189 14.08 -14.80 -20.09
CA SER A 189 14.44 -13.38 -19.98
C SER A 189 15.24 -12.95 -21.20
N ARG A 190 14.85 -11.83 -21.83
CA ARG A 190 15.57 -11.26 -23.00
C ARG A 190 15.84 -12.24 -24.16
N GLY A 191 14.98 -13.26 -24.32
CA GLY A 191 15.14 -14.30 -25.33
C GLY A 191 16.04 -15.48 -24.93
N GLU A 192 16.64 -15.46 -23.75
CA GLU A 192 17.33 -16.60 -23.16
C GLU A 192 16.37 -17.43 -22.30
N GLU A 193 16.46 -18.75 -22.41
CA GLU A 193 15.66 -19.70 -21.64
C GLU A 193 16.55 -20.51 -20.69
N LEU A 194 16.16 -20.58 -19.42
CA LEU A 194 16.77 -21.42 -18.39
C LEU A 194 15.69 -22.37 -17.85
N VAL A 195 15.96 -23.67 -17.94
CA VAL A 195 15.06 -24.72 -17.41
C VAL A 195 15.71 -25.35 -16.19
N ILE A 196 14.97 -25.41 -15.09
CA ILE A 196 15.38 -26.05 -13.84
C ILE A 196 14.47 -27.27 -13.63
N GLU A 197 15.05 -28.46 -13.68
CA GLU A 197 14.33 -29.73 -13.49
C GLU A 197 14.68 -30.38 -12.14
N THR A 198 13.74 -31.14 -11.59
CA THR A 198 13.90 -31.87 -10.33
C THR A 198 15.03 -32.91 -10.47
N GLY A 199 16.14 -32.71 -9.76
CA GLY A 199 17.32 -33.59 -9.78
C GLY A 199 18.63 -32.94 -10.30
N SER A 200 18.61 -31.70 -10.79
CA SER A 200 19.82 -31.04 -11.33
C SER A 200 20.76 -30.39 -10.29
N GLU A 201 20.42 -30.42 -8.99
CA GLU A 201 21.32 -29.95 -7.91
C GLU A 201 22.53 -30.88 -7.65
N GLY A 202 22.67 -31.99 -8.39
CA GLY A 202 23.79 -32.92 -8.28
C GLY A 202 25.08 -32.52 -9.01
N GLU A 203 25.10 -31.41 -9.76
CA GLU A 203 26.31 -30.91 -10.44
C GLU A 203 26.46 -29.40 -10.24
N LYS A 204 26.96 -28.99 -9.07
CA LYS A 204 27.82 -27.80 -8.87
C LYS A 204 28.50 -27.82 -7.52
#